data_AF-A0A4R2MGE3-F1
#
_entry.id   AF-A0A4R2MGE3-F1
#
_cell.length_a   1.000
_cell.length_b   1.000
_cell.length_c   1.000
_cell.angle_alpha   90.00
_cell.angle_beta   90.00
_cell.angle_gamma   90.00
#
_symmetry.space_group_name_H-M   'P 1'
#
loop_
_entity.id
_entity.type
_entity.pdbx_description
1 polymer ?
#
loop_
_entity_poly.entity_id
_entity_poly.type
_entity_poly.pdbx_seq_one_letter_code
_entity_poly.pdbx_strand_id
1 'polypeptide(L)'
;MPVEIRNTGGAAPLQFGERQLVEIYQRQLAGATATAEQQLRTRTGKTHGETLSNTNLREIQRNANAMAERAMWAEVGESVRASESGVGRVTLHDSVFSKTGNGEFTLTSRAENVRLARNGAASLVELLKAQSTPVEPGVMDAVDKLATQEKWVGRVQGAFRVGGKVLIVVGAAQDGWRIYTAQDKAKTTVEVAGGWAGAMAAGSTFAAWYTPADAAGPWAWVGHGVGTLVAGGVGYFAGSQAARSAYELTIEGRPLEIGR
;
A
#
# COMPACT_ATOMS: atom_id res chain seq x y z
N MET A 1 -18.42 7.00 -4.17
CA MET A 1 -17.14 6.58 -3.57
C MET A 1 -16.44 7.81 -3.02
N PRO A 2 -15.73 7.73 -1.88
CA PRO A 2 -15.10 8.89 -1.25
C PRO A 2 -13.87 9.42 -2.03
N VAL A 3 -13.29 8.59 -2.90
CA VAL A 3 -12.16 8.94 -3.77
C VAL A 3 -12.63 8.90 -5.23
N GLU A 4 -12.33 9.97 -5.98
CA GLU A 4 -12.52 10.08 -7.42
C GLU A 4 -11.15 10.17 -8.11
N ILE A 5 -11.00 9.46 -9.22
CA ILE A 5 -9.86 9.65 -10.12
C ILE A 5 -10.34 10.54 -11.26
N ARG A 6 -9.83 11.78 -11.32
CA ARG A 6 -10.07 12.71 -12.42
C ARG A 6 -8.85 12.75 -13.31
N ASN A 7 -9.07 12.64 -14.60
CA ASN A 7 -8.03 12.81 -15.59
C ASN A 7 -7.82 14.31 -15.85
N THR A 8 -6.83 14.91 -15.20
CA THR A 8 -6.56 16.35 -15.34
C THR A 8 -5.76 16.69 -16.59
N GLY A 9 -5.17 15.69 -17.26
CA GLY A 9 -4.29 15.87 -18.42
C GLY A 9 -5.01 16.03 -19.76
N GLY A 10 -6.34 15.84 -19.81
CA GLY A 10 -7.13 15.97 -21.05
C GLY A 10 -6.96 14.84 -22.07
N ALA A 11 -5.79 14.19 -22.13
CA ALA A 11 -5.54 12.99 -22.95
C ALA A 11 -6.44 11.83 -22.52
N ALA A 12 -6.84 10.92 -23.43
CA ALA A 12 -7.70 9.80 -23.07
C ALA A 12 -7.02 8.82 -22.08
N PRO A 13 -7.76 8.21 -21.13
CA PRO A 13 -7.24 7.11 -20.32
C PRO A 13 -6.84 5.92 -21.20
N LEU A 14 -5.72 5.26 -20.88
CA LEU A 14 -5.43 3.95 -21.46
C LEU A 14 -6.49 2.94 -21.04
N GLN A 15 -6.91 2.08 -21.96
CA GLN A 15 -7.89 1.03 -21.66
C GLN A 15 -7.21 -0.34 -21.68
N PHE A 16 -7.42 -1.13 -20.62
CA PHE A 16 -7.00 -2.51 -20.51
C PHE A 16 -8.23 -3.40 -20.37
N GLY A 17 -8.55 -4.12 -21.44
CA GLY A 17 -9.61 -5.14 -21.42
C GLY A 17 -9.06 -6.53 -21.13
N GLU A 18 -9.95 -7.48 -20.84
CA GLU A 18 -9.60 -8.86 -20.49
C GLU A 18 -8.60 -9.51 -21.45
N ARG A 19 -8.86 -9.41 -22.77
CA ARG A 19 -7.97 -10.00 -23.79
C ARG A 19 -6.54 -9.50 -23.67
N GLN A 20 -6.37 -8.19 -23.47
CA GLN A 20 -5.05 -7.59 -23.35
C GLN A 20 -4.34 -8.00 -22.05
N LEU A 21 -5.09 -8.12 -20.94
CA LEU A 21 -4.54 -8.62 -19.68
C LEU A 21 -4.06 -10.06 -19.82
N VAL A 22 -4.85 -10.93 -20.46
CA VAL A 22 -4.48 -12.32 -20.73
C VAL A 22 -3.23 -12.41 -21.62
N GLU A 23 -3.12 -11.57 -22.64
CA GLU A 23 -1.93 -11.50 -23.51
C GLU A 23 -0.67 -11.09 -22.72
N ILE A 24 -0.75 -10.06 -21.88
CA ILE A 24 0.34 -9.64 -21.01
C ILE A 24 0.71 -10.78 -20.04
N TYR A 25 -0.28 -11.37 -19.37
CA TYR A 25 -0.08 -12.46 -18.44
C TYR A 25 0.62 -13.67 -19.08
N GLN A 26 0.14 -14.12 -20.25
CA GLN A 26 0.72 -15.26 -20.96
C GLN A 26 2.17 -15.01 -21.35
N ARG A 27 2.49 -13.78 -21.80
CA ARG A 27 3.87 -13.37 -22.07
C ARG A 27 4.75 -13.46 -20.82
N GLN A 28 4.25 -13.03 -19.66
CA GLN A 28 4.99 -13.08 -18.39
C GLN A 28 5.09 -14.50 -17.81
N LEU A 29 4.15 -15.39 -18.12
CA LEU A 29 4.07 -16.74 -17.57
C LEU A 29 5.27 -17.62 -17.95
N ALA A 30 5.80 -17.48 -19.17
CA ALA A 30 6.95 -18.27 -19.61
C ALA A 30 8.19 -18.00 -18.73
N GLY A 31 8.53 -16.72 -18.51
CA GLY A 31 9.64 -16.32 -17.64
C GLY A 31 9.39 -16.64 -16.17
N ALA A 32 8.15 -16.46 -15.70
CA ALA A 32 7.75 -16.80 -14.34
C ALA A 32 7.87 -18.30 -14.04
N THR A 33 7.55 -19.17 -15.00
CA THR A 33 7.65 -20.64 -14.85
C THR A 33 9.09 -21.08 -14.65
N ALA A 34 10.01 -20.59 -15.50
CA ALA A 34 11.43 -20.91 -15.39
C ALA A 34 12.01 -20.45 -14.03
N THR A 35 11.64 -19.25 -13.58
CA THR A 35 12.12 -18.71 -12.29
C THR A 35 11.54 -19.48 -11.10
N ALA A 36 10.24 -19.81 -11.14
CA ALA A 36 9.60 -20.59 -10.09
C ALA A 36 10.19 -22.00 -9.97
N GLU A 37 10.51 -22.64 -11.10
CA GLU A 37 11.22 -23.92 -11.12
C GLU A 37 12.62 -23.80 -10.51
N GLN A 38 13.40 -22.81 -10.94
CA GLN A 38 14.75 -22.58 -10.41
C GLN A 38 14.73 -22.37 -8.88
N GLN A 39 13.80 -21.55 -8.37
CA GLN A 39 13.64 -21.31 -6.94
C GLN A 39 13.31 -22.60 -6.18
N LEU A 40 12.40 -23.43 -6.72
CA LEU A 40 12.04 -24.70 -6.11
C LEU A 40 13.22 -25.69 -6.10
N ARG A 41 13.97 -25.79 -7.20
CA ARG A 41 15.14 -26.64 -7.32
C ARG A 41 16.24 -26.23 -6.34
N THR A 42 16.57 -24.95 -6.26
CA THR A 42 17.53 -24.41 -5.28
C THR A 42 17.11 -24.73 -3.84
N ARG A 43 15.84 -24.51 -3.49
CA ARG A 43 15.32 -24.78 -2.14
C ARG A 43 15.34 -26.27 -1.78
N THR A 44 15.11 -27.15 -2.76
CA THR A 44 15.02 -28.61 -2.54
C THR A 44 16.34 -29.35 -2.81
N GLY A 45 17.40 -28.64 -3.21
CA GLY A 45 18.69 -29.24 -3.57
C GLY A 45 18.67 -30.06 -4.86
N LYS A 46 17.65 -29.88 -5.72
CA LYS A 46 17.49 -30.67 -6.94
C LYS A 46 18.28 -30.09 -8.11
N THR A 47 18.89 -30.94 -8.93
CA THR A 47 19.61 -30.53 -10.16
C THR A 47 18.65 -30.42 -11.35
N HIS A 48 19.05 -29.77 -12.46
CA HIS A 48 18.15 -29.47 -13.58
C HIS A 48 17.60 -30.71 -14.32
N GLY A 49 18.27 -31.86 -14.21
CA GLY A 49 17.86 -33.12 -14.87
C GLY A 49 16.99 -34.04 -14.02
N GLU A 50 16.83 -33.76 -12.72
CA GLU A 50 16.04 -34.63 -11.85
C GLU A 50 14.54 -34.47 -12.09
N THR A 51 13.84 -35.60 -12.13
CA THR A 51 12.38 -35.63 -12.26
C THR A 51 11.72 -34.94 -11.06
N LEU A 52 10.79 -34.04 -11.36
CA LEU A 52 9.99 -33.35 -10.35
C LEU A 52 8.74 -34.18 -10.03
N SER A 53 8.35 -34.21 -8.76
CA SER A 53 7.10 -34.85 -8.34
C SER A 53 5.90 -34.02 -8.79
N ASN A 54 4.72 -34.63 -8.87
CA ASN A 54 3.47 -33.91 -9.15
C ASN A 54 3.21 -32.77 -8.15
N THR A 55 3.61 -32.95 -6.89
CA THR A 55 3.54 -31.89 -5.86
C THR A 55 4.43 -30.70 -6.22
N ASN A 56 5.67 -30.96 -6.65
CA ASN A 56 6.59 -29.90 -7.08
C ASN A 56 6.06 -29.17 -8.32
N LEU A 57 5.50 -29.88 -9.29
CA LEU A 57 4.92 -29.28 -10.50
C LEU A 57 3.74 -28.36 -10.16
N ARG A 58 2.84 -28.78 -9.25
CA ARG A 58 1.74 -27.94 -8.76
C ARG A 58 2.24 -26.70 -8.01
N GLU A 59 3.31 -26.83 -7.23
CA GLU A 59 3.92 -25.70 -6.53
C GLU A 59 4.55 -24.71 -7.52
N ILE A 60 5.30 -25.18 -8.52
CA ILE A 60 5.85 -24.36 -9.60
C ILE A 60 4.73 -23.61 -10.31
N GLN A 61 3.66 -24.30 -10.70
CA GLN A 61 2.54 -23.68 -11.41
C GLN A 61 1.87 -22.59 -10.56
N ARG A 62 1.60 -22.84 -9.27
CA ARG A 62 1.00 -21.82 -8.38
C ARG A 62 1.90 -20.60 -8.24
N ASN A 63 3.20 -20.81 -8.02
CA ASN A 63 4.17 -19.73 -7.87
C ASN A 63 4.35 -18.94 -9.17
N ALA A 64 4.45 -19.65 -10.30
CA ALA A 64 4.55 -19.06 -11.63
C ALA A 64 3.33 -18.20 -11.95
N ASN A 65 2.12 -18.70 -11.68
CA ASN A 65 0.89 -17.93 -11.88
C ASN A 65 0.89 -16.64 -11.05
N ALA A 66 1.24 -16.72 -9.76
CA ALA A 66 1.32 -15.55 -8.88
C ALA A 66 2.43 -14.56 -9.27
N MET A 67 3.54 -15.06 -9.83
CA MET A 67 4.61 -14.21 -10.36
C MET A 67 4.19 -13.51 -11.66
N ALA A 68 3.60 -14.25 -12.59
CA ALA A 68 3.12 -13.75 -13.87
C ALA A 68 2.02 -12.70 -13.69
N GLU A 69 1.07 -12.92 -12.78
CA GLU A 69 0.02 -11.96 -12.45
C GLU A 69 0.62 -10.67 -11.86
N ARG A 70 1.56 -10.77 -10.92
CA ARG A 70 2.27 -9.59 -10.38
C ARG A 70 3.03 -8.82 -11.46
N ALA A 71 3.72 -9.53 -12.35
CA ALA A 71 4.45 -8.92 -13.47
C ALA A 71 3.49 -8.25 -14.48
N MET A 72 2.34 -8.87 -14.77
CA MET A 72 1.29 -8.28 -15.59
C MET A 72 0.80 -6.96 -14.98
N TRP A 73 0.44 -6.94 -13.70
CA TRP A 73 -0.01 -5.72 -13.03
C TRP A 73 1.08 -4.63 -12.97
N ALA A 74 2.34 -5.03 -12.83
CA ALA A 74 3.47 -4.10 -12.91
C ALA A 74 3.58 -3.47 -14.31
N GLU A 75 3.44 -4.26 -15.37
CA GLU A 75 3.48 -3.79 -16.77
C GLU A 75 2.29 -2.87 -17.10
N VAL A 76 1.08 -3.20 -16.63
CA VAL A 76 -0.10 -2.32 -16.71
C VAL A 76 0.21 -0.99 -16.01
N GLY A 77 0.77 -1.04 -14.79
CA GLY A 77 1.15 0.15 -14.04
C GLY A 77 2.22 1.00 -14.74
N GLU A 78 3.21 0.38 -15.38
CA GLU A 78 4.23 1.08 -16.16
C GLU A 78 3.63 1.73 -17.41
N SER A 79 2.76 1.01 -18.12
CA SER A 79 2.05 1.53 -19.29
C SER A 79 1.20 2.76 -18.93
N VAL A 80 0.49 2.71 -17.79
CA VAL A 80 -0.25 3.86 -17.25
C VAL A 80 0.69 5.00 -16.87
N ARG A 81 1.86 4.72 -16.32
CA ARG A 81 2.86 5.74 -15.99
C ARG A 81 3.42 6.43 -17.23
N ALA A 82 3.73 5.66 -18.26
CA ALA A 82 4.25 6.16 -19.53
C ALA A 82 3.19 6.88 -20.38
N SER A 83 1.91 6.68 -20.09
CA SER A 83 0.81 7.33 -20.81
C SER A 83 0.74 8.84 -20.57
N GLU A 84 0.29 9.57 -21.60
CA GLU A 84 0.11 11.03 -21.53
C GLU A 84 -0.91 11.46 -20.48
N SER A 85 -1.98 10.68 -20.27
CA SER A 85 -3.00 10.96 -19.25
C SER A 85 -2.53 10.60 -17.84
N GLY A 86 -1.60 9.65 -17.70
CA GLY A 86 -1.25 9.05 -16.42
C GLY A 86 -2.40 8.25 -15.80
N VAL A 87 -3.45 7.92 -16.58
CA VAL A 87 -4.67 7.23 -16.11
C VAL A 87 -4.91 5.99 -16.97
N GLY A 88 -5.17 4.87 -16.30
CA GLY A 88 -5.58 3.62 -16.94
C GLY A 88 -6.94 3.17 -16.41
N ARG A 89 -7.78 2.65 -17.30
CA ARG A 89 -9.04 2.00 -16.97
C ARG A 89 -8.90 0.52 -17.26
N VAL A 90 -9.17 -0.30 -16.25
CA VAL A 90 -9.13 -1.75 -16.36
C VAL A 90 -10.56 -2.26 -16.31
N THR A 91 -10.96 -3.02 -17.33
CA THR A 91 -12.28 -3.65 -17.42
C THR A 91 -12.11 -5.16 -17.41
N LEU A 92 -12.70 -5.80 -16.41
CA LEU A 92 -12.68 -7.24 -16.18
C LEU A 92 -14.04 -7.83 -16.56
N HIS A 93 -14.05 -8.79 -17.48
CA HIS A 93 -15.25 -9.49 -17.93
C HIS A 93 -14.96 -11.00 -17.95
N ASP A 94 -15.66 -11.76 -17.11
CA ASP A 94 -15.41 -13.18 -16.82
C ASP A 94 -13.93 -13.47 -16.58
N SER A 95 -13.30 -12.55 -15.83
CA SER A 95 -11.86 -12.47 -15.73
C SER A 95 -11.27 -13.56 -14.84
N VAL A 96 -10.22 -14.21 -15.33
CA VAL A 96 -9.41 -15.14 -14.52
C VAL A 96 -8.64 -14.42 -13.40
N PHE A 97 -8.54 -13.09 -13.48
CA PHE A 97 -7.86 -12.23 -12.52
C PHE A 97 -8.80 -11.64 -11.46
N SER A 98 -10.10 -11.95 -11.50
CA SER A 98 -11.09 -11.49 -10.52
C SER A 98 -11.86 -12.65 -9.91
N LYS A 99 -11.89 -12.72 -8.57
CA LYS A 99 -12.71 -13.71 -7.84
C LYS A 99 -14.16 -13.27 -7.67
N THR A 100 -14.43 -11.97 -7.77
CA THR A 100 -15.75 -11.37 -7.52
C THR A 100 -16.56 -11.17 -8.79
N GLY A 101 -16.05 -11.63 -9.93
CA GLY A 101 -16.68 -11.49 -11.24
C GLY A 101 -16.31 -10.18 -11.94
N ASN A 102 -17.25 -9.69 -12.75
CA ASN A 102 -17.07 -8.53 -13.61
C ASN A 102 -16.84 -7.25 -12.80
N GLY A 103 -15.99 -6.37 -13.32
CA GLY A 103 -15.69 -5.12 -12.63
C GLY A 103 -14.90 -4.15 -13.49
N GLU A 104 -15.01 -2.88 -13.14
CA GLU A 104 -14.21 -1.82 -13.73
C GLU A 104 -13.51 -1.06 -12.62
N PHE A 105 -12.22 -0.78 -12.79
CA PHE A 105 -11.49 0.10 -11.90
C PHE A 105 -10.53 1.00 -12.67
N THR A 106 -10.21 2.13 -12.05
CA THR A 106 -9.30 3.13 -12.63
C THR A 106 -8.02 3.17 -11.81
N LEU A 107 -6.90 3.21 -12.49
CA LEU A 107 -5.55 3.37 -11.98
C LEU A 107 -5.03 4.75 -12.37
N THR A 108 -4.23 5.36 -11.52
CA THR A 108 -3.49 6.58 -11.87
C THR A 108 -2.06 6.50 -11.37
N SER A 109 -1.13 6.97 -12.19
CA SER A 109 0.30 7.13 -11.86
C SER A 109 0.61 8.51 -11.28
N ARG A 110 -0.34 9.45 -11.39
CA ARG A 110 -0.22 10.85 -10.98
C ARG A 110 -1.09 11.12 -9.76
N ALA A 111 -0.56 11.85 -8.78
CA ALA A 111 -1.23 12.11 -7.52
C ALA A 111 -2.32 13.19 -7.67
N GLU A 112 -2.10 14.16 -8.56
CA GLU A 112 -3.04 15.23 -8.90
C GLU A 112 -4.36 14.74 -9.53
N ASN A 113 -4.34 13.53 -10.09
CA ASN A 113 -5.53 12.86 -10.61
C ASN A 113 -6.39 12.26 -9.48
N VAL A 114 -5.87 12.10 -8.26
CA VAL A 114 -6.63 11.58 -7.12
C VAL A 114 -7.25 12.74 -6.36
N ARG A 115 -8.58 12.78 -6.28
CA ARG A 115 -9.30 13.77 -5.49
C ARG A 115 -10.24 13.08 -4.52
N LEU A 116 -10.37 13.66 -3.33
CA LEU A 116 -11.52 13.36 -2.50
C LEU A 116 -12.75 13.98 -3.16
N ALA A 117 -13.85 13.24 -3.23
CA ALA A 117 -15.12 13.79 -3.69
C ALA A 117 -15.51 15.00 -2.83
N ARG A 118 -16.46 15.82 -3.29
CA ARG A 118 -17.05 16.85 -2.41
C ARG A 118 -17.73 16.11 -1.24
N ASN A 119 -17.27 16.33 -0.01
CA ASN A 119 -17.60 15.52 1.18
C ASN A 119 -16.96 14.11 1.21
N GLY A 120 -15.88 13.88 0.48
CA GLY A 120 -15.21 12.59 0.37
C GLY A 120 -14.65 12.11 1.71
N ALA A 121 -14.02 13.00 2.48
CA ALA A 121 -13.57 12.71 3.84
C ALA A 121 -14.74 12.28 4.74
N ALA A 122 -15.82 13.09 4.81
CA ALA A 122 -17.02 12.75 5.57
C ALA A 122 -17.66 11.44 5.12
N SER A 123 -17.71 11.17 3.81
CA SER A 123 -18.25 9.92 3.25
C SER A 123 -17.38 8.70 3.60
N LEU A 124 -16.06 8.89 3.69
CA LEU A 124 -15.11 7.85 4.08
C LEU A 124 -15.30 7.52 5.57
N VAL A 125 -15.52 8.54 6.39
CA VAL A 125 -15.87 8.43 7.81
C VAL A 125 -17.22 7.74 8.01
N GLU A 126 -18.25 8.12 7.25
CA GLU A 126 -19.55 7.45 7.28
C GLU A 126 -19.47 6.00 6.81
N LEU A 127 -18.62 5.68 5.82
CA LEU A 127 -18.33 4.30 5.41
C LEU A 127 -17.68 3.49 6.54
N LEU A 128 -16.73 4.10 7.26
CA LEU A 128 -16.09 3.49 8.43
C LEU A 128 -17.09 3.25 9.56
N LYS A 129 -17.99 4.22 9.82
CA LYS A 129 -19.10 4.08 10.79
C LYS A 129 -20.10 3.00 10.36
N ALA A 130 -20.44 2.93 9.08
CA ALA A 130 -21.42 1.99 8.53
C ALA A 130 -20.92 0.54 8.51
N GLN A 131 -19.60 0.29 8.57
CA GLN A 131 -19.03 -1.06 8.69
C GLN A 131 -19.14 -1.66 10.11
N SER A 132 -20.12 -1.21 10.91
CA SER A 132 -20.65 -1.88 12.12
C SER A 132 -19.70 -2.03 13.31
N THR A 133 -18.60 -1.27 13.38
CA THR A 133 -17.73 -1.29 14.57
C THR A 133 -17.93 0.03 15.34
N PRO A 134 -18.30 0.02 16.63
CA PRO A 134 -18.44 1.24 17.40
C PRO A 134 -17.10 1.97 17.46
N VAL A 135 -16.99 3.05 16.70
CA VAL A 135 -15.82 3.92 16.67
C VAL A 135 -15.80 4.71 17.97
N GLU A 136 -14.75 4.55 18.77
CA GLU A 136 -14.58 5.22 20.06
C GLU A 136 -14.61 6.75 19.87
N PRO A 137 -15.26 7.55 20.75
CA PRO A 137 -15.44 8.99 20.56
C PRO A 137 -14.15 9.75 20.27
N GLY A 138 -13.01 9.31 20.82
CA GLY A 138 -11.70 9.93 20.57
C GLY A 138 -11.17 9.77 19.15
N VAL A 139 -11.50 8.67 18.45
CA VAL A 139 -11.17 8.49 17.03
C VAL A 139 -12.00 9.43 16.17
N MET A 140 -13.29 9.57 16.50
CA MET A 140 -14.17 10.53 15.84
C MET A 140 -13.70 11.97 16.04
N ASP A 141 -13.24 12.30 17.25
CA ASP A 141 -12.70 13.63 17.58
C ASP A 141 -11.39 13.94 16.84
N ALA A 142 -10.51 12.94 16.67
CA ALA A 142 -9.28 13.06 15.89
C ALA A 142 -9.55 13.18 14.39
N VAL A 143 -10.53 12.44 13.88
CA VAL A 143 -11.02 12.53 12.50
C VAL A 143 -11.65 13.91 12.23
N ASP A 144 -12.46 14.42 13.15
CA ASP A 144 -13.09 15.75 13.04
C ASP A 144 -12.04 16.87 13.13
N LYS A 145 -11.00 16.70 13.95
CA LYS A 145 -9.83 17.60 14.00
C LYS A 145 -8.99 17.55 12.72
N LEU A 146 -8.77 16.38 12.14
CA LEU A 146 -8.08 16.23 10.85
C LEU A 146 -8.89 16.83 9.69
N ALA A 147 -10.22 16.63 9.69
CA ALA A 147 -11.12 17.23 8.71
C ALA A 147 -11.13 18.77 8.81
N THR A 148 -10.98 19.32 10.01
CA THR A 148 -10.82 20.78 10.20
C THR A 148 -9.40 21.28 9.91
N GLN A 149 -8.38 20.41 9.96
CA GLN A 149 -6.97 20.73 9.65
C GLN A 149 -6.57 20.50 8.18
N GLU A 150 -7.51 20.23 7.27
CA GLU A 150 -7.31 19.91 5.83
C GLU A 150 -6.48 20.90 4.98
N LYS A 151 -5.89 21.94 5.56
CA LYS A 151 -4.87 22.78 4.89
C LYS A 151 -3.51 22.06 4.70
N TRP A 152 -3.32 20.86 5.25
CA TRP A 152 -2.01 20.15 5.28
C TRP A 152 -1.83 19.04 4.22
N VAL A 153 -2.73 18.93 3.24
CA VAL A 153 -2.78 17.81 2.26
C VAL A 153 -1.70 17.90 1.16
N GLY A 154 -1.04 19.03 0.98
CA GLY A 154 -0.19 19.30 -0.20
C GLY A 154 1.22 18.67 -0.25
N ARG A 155 1.74 18.07 0.82
CA ARG A 155 3.17 17.65 0.88
C ARG A 155 3.44 16.13 0.95
N VAL A 156 2.42 15.30 1.14
CA VAL A 156 2.60 13.84 1.40
C VAL A 156 2.50 12.98 0.12
N GLN A 157 2.16 13.57 -1.03
CA GLN A 157 1.87 12.84 -2.28
C GLN A 157 3.06 12.10 -2.95
N GLY A 158 4.31 12.33 -2.53
CA GLY A 158 5.49 11.83 -3.24
C GLY A 158 5.99 10.41 -2.89
N ALA A 159 5.62 9.83 -1.74
CA ALA A 159 6.43 8.74 -1.14
C ALA A 159 5.93 7.29 -1.37
N PHE A 160 4.75 7.05 -1.94
CA PHE A 160 4.16 5.69 -1.95
C PHE A 160 3.83 5.17 -3.37
N ARG A 161 4.82 4.53 -4.02
CA ARG A 161 4.59 3.65 -5.20
C ARG A 161 3.85 2.37 -4.80
N VAL A 162 3.24 1.67 -5.77
CA VAL A 162 2.24 0.57 -5.66
C VAL A 162 2.46 -0.43 -4.52
N GLY A 163 3.70 -0.83 -4.19
CA GLY A 163 3.99 -1.71 -3.05
C GLY A 163 3.70 -1.09 -1.67
N GLY A 164 3.88 0.22 -1.53
CA GLY A 164 3.59 0.96 -0.30
C GLY A 164 2.11 1.04 0.03
N LYS A 165 1.20 1.06 -0.96
CA LYS A 165 -0.25 1.10 -0.71
C LYS A 165 -0.77 -0.20 -0.10
N VAL A 166 -0.28 -1.35 -0.58
CA VAL A 166 -0.63 -2.65 0.00
C VAL A 166 -0.09 -2.78 1.42
N LEU A 167 1.15 -2.34 1.66
CA LEU A 167 1.73 -2.32 3.01
C LEU A 167 0.98 -1.36 3.94
N ILE A 168 0.47 -0.23 3.44
CA ILE A 168 -0.37 0.68 4.23
C ILE A 168 -1.67 -0.01 4.63
N VAL A 169 -2.33 -0.72 3.70
CA VAL A 169 -3.57 -1.45 3.98
C VAL A 169 -3.33 -2.59 4.98
N VAL A 170 -2.27 -3.38 4.80
CA VAL A 170 -1.90 -4.46 5.72
C VAL A 170 -1.54 -3.91 7.10
N GLY A 171 -0.75 -2.83 7.16
CA GLY A 171 -0.41 -2.13 8.40
C GLY A 171 -1.63 -1.58 9.12
N ALA A 172 -2.54 -0.93 8.38
CA ALA A 172 -3.79 -0.42 8.94
C ALA A 172 -4.71 -1.56 9.44
N ALA A 173 -4.76 -2.70 8.73
CA ALA A 173 -5.51 -3.88 9.17
C ALA A 173 -4.91 -4.51 10.44
N GLN A 174 -3.58 -4.63 10.50
CA GLN A 174 -2.87 -5.13 11.69
C GLN A 174 -3.06 -4.20 12.90
N ASP A 175 -3.01 -2.89 12.68
CA ASP A 175 -3.27 -1.89 13.71
C ASP A 175 -4.73 -1.90 14.17
N GLY A 176 -5.67 -2.09 13.24
CA GLY A 176 -7.08 -2.32 13.56
C GLY A 176 -7.28 -3.56 14.44
N TRP A 177 -6.60 -4.67 14.14
CA TRP A 177 -6.61 -5.87 14.97
C TRP A 177 -5.99 -5.64 16.35
N ARG A 178 -4.88 -4.88 16.42
CA ARG A 178 -4.22 -4.52 17.67
C ARG A 178 -5.13 -3.68 18.57
N ILE A 179 -5.81 -2.67 18.02
CA ILE A 179 -6.81 -1.88 18.76
C ILE A 179 -8.00 -2.75 19.17
N TYR A 180 -8.43 -3.66 18.30
CA TYR A 180 -9.54 -4.57 18.59
C TYR A 180 -9.25 -5.48 19.80
N THR A 181 -8.04 -6.00 19.90
CA THR A 181 -7.64 -6.97 20.94
C THR A 181 -7.03 -6.32 22.20
N ALA A 182 -6.76 -5.01 22.18
CA ALA A 182 -6.20 -4.30 23.33
C ALA A 182 -7.18 -4.17 24.50
N GLN A 183 -6.66 -4.27 25.72
CA GLN A 183 -7.40 -3.98 26.95
C GLN A 183 -7.71 -2.49 27.08
N ASP A 184 -6.75 -1.63 26.74
CA ASP A 184 -6.92 -0.17 26.68
C ASP A 184 -6.93 0.28 25.21
N LYS A 185 -8.14 0.39 24.67
CA LYS A 185 -8.39 0.73 23.26
C LYS A 185 -8.01 2.18 22.96
N ALA A 186 -8.30 3.10 23.86
CA ALA A 186 -7.99 4.52 23.72
C ALA A 186 -6.48 4.75 23.66
N LYS A 187 -5.72 4.16 24.61
CA LYS A 187 -4.26 4.23 24.62
C LYS A 187 -3.65 3.61 23.37
N THR A 188 -4.12 2.43 22.98
CA THR A 188 -3.61 1.73 21.78
C THR A 188 -3.92 2.51 20.50
N THR A 189 -5.07 3.17 20.43
CA THR A 189 -5.43 4.05 19.31
C THR A 189 -4.48 5.25 19.21
N VAL A 190 -4.18 5.90 20.33
CA VAL A 190 -3.24 7.03 20.39
C VAL A 190 -1.84 6.60 20.00
N GLU A 191 -1.40 5.42 20.44
CA GLU A 191 -0.13 4.80 20.01
C GLU A 191 -0.07 4.57 18.50
N VAL A 192 -1.12 3.97 17.92
CA VAL A 192 -1.22 3.71 16.48
C VAL A 192 -1.19 5.02 15.70
N ALA A 193 -2.00 6.00 16.11
CA ALA A 193 -2.05 7.32 15.46
C ALA A 193 -0.70 8.03 15.52
N GLY A 194 -0.04 8.00 16.69
CA GLY A 194 1.32 8.51 16.87
C GLY A 194 2.33 7.78 15.99
N GLY A 195 2.18 6.47 15.84
CA GLY A 195 3.00 5.67 14.94
C GLY A 195 2.83 6.08 13.48
N TRP A 196 1.61 6.20 12.98
CA TRP A 196 1.39 6.67 11.60
C TRP A 196 1.96 8.07 11.35
N ALA A 197 1.79 9.00 12.30
CA ALA A 197 2.37 10.33 12.22
C ALA A 197 3.91 10.29 12.18
N GLY A 198 4.53 9.51 13.08
CA GLY A 198 5.97 9.31 13.11
C GLY A 198 6.51 8.65 11.85
N ALA A 199 5.79 7.66 11.30
CA ALA A 199 6.13 6.97 10.07
C ALA A 199 6.14 7.91 8.86
N MET A 200 5.12 8.77 8.75
CA MET A 200 5.05 9.76 7.68
C MET A 200 6.15 10.82 7.81
N ALA A 201 6.44 11.29 9.03
CA ALA A 201 7.48 12.28 9.28
C ALA A 201 8.89 11.72 8.96
N ALA A 202 9.22 10.53 9.44
CA ALA A 202 10.51 9.90 9.20
C ALA A 202 10.68 9.48 7.73
N GLY A 203 9.63 8.89 7.13
CA GLY A 203 9.64 8.48 5.72
C GLY A 203 9.82 9.68 4.78
N SER A 204 9.10 10.78 5.00
CA SER A 204 9.25 12.00 4.17
C SER A 204 10.61 12.68 4.36
N THR A 205 11.14 12.70 5.58
CA THR A 205 12.48 13.26 5.85
C THR A 205 13.58 12.44 5.16
N PHE A 206 13.50 11.10 5.26
CA PHE A 206 14.44 10.21 4.58
C PHE A 206 14.35 10.35 3.06
N ALA A 207 13.13 10.37 2.51
CA ALA A 207 12.91 10.52 1.08
C ALA A 207 13.51 11.84 0.55
N ALA A 208 13.31 12.95 1.26
CA ALA A 208 13.91 14.24 0.92
C ALA A 208 15.45 14.21 0.98
N TRP A 209 16.03 13.56 2.00
CA TRP A 209 17.48 13.40 2.13
C TRP A 209 18.08 12.50 1.03
N TYR A 210 17.38 11.45 0.62
CA TYR A 210 17.86 10.48 -0.36
C TYR A 210 17.68 10.94 -1.82
N THR A 211 16.76 11.89 -2.07
CA THR A 211 16.44 12.40 -3.42
C THR A 211 17.66 12.74 -4.30
N PRO A 212 18.75 13.37 -3.80
CA PRO A 212 19.94 13.63 -4.62
C PRO A 212 20.64 12.36 -5.15
N ALA A 213 20.55 11.23 -4.43
CA ALA A 213 21.14 9.97 -4.84
C ALA A 213 20.36 9.27 -5.97
N ASP A 214 19.11 9.66 -6.23
CA ASP A 214 18.30 9.08 -7.32
C ASP A 214 18.88 9.32 -8.72
N ALA A 215 19.78 10.30 -8.85
CA ALA A 215 20.54 10.54 -10.07
C ALA A 215 21.50 9.38 -10.43
N ALA A 216 21.84 8.51 -9.48
CA ALA A 216 22.74 7.37 -9.69
C ALA A 216 22.06 6.15 -10.37
N GLY A 217 20.80 6.28 -10.78
CA GLY A 217 20.11 5.32 -11.64
C GLY A 217 19.23 4.31 -10.90
N PRO A 218 18.76 3.24 -11.59
CA PRO A 218 17.68 2.38 -11.11
C PRO A 218 17.93 1.71 -9.75
N TRP A 219 19.18 1.38 -9.44
CA TRP A 219 19.54 0.80 -8.13
C TRP A 219 19.41 1.79 -6.98
N ALA A 220 19.63 3.08 -7.22
CA ALA A 220 19.38 4.13 -6.23
C ALA A 220 17.89 4.25 -5.91
N TRP A 221 17.00 4.12 -6.90
CA TRP A 221 15.55 4.16 -6.66
C TRP A 221 15.07 3.00 -5.78
N VAL A 222 15.67 1.82 -5.94
CA VAL A 222 15.40 0.67 -5.07
C VAL A 222 15.87 0.97 -3.65
N GLY A 223 17.07 1.54 -3.50
CA GLY A 223 17.61 2.00 -2.22
C GLY A 223 16.73 3.06 -1.55
N HIS A 224 16.23 4.03 -2.31
CA HIS A 224 15.30 5.07 -1.86
C HIS A 224 14.01 4.44 -1.31
N GLY A 225 13.39 3.54 -2.08
CA GLY A 225 12.16 2.85 -1.68
C GLY A 225 12.32 2.03 -0.40
N VAL A 226 13.38 1.22 -0.31
CA VAL A 226 13.67 0.41 0.89
C VAL A 226 13.98 1.30 2.09
N GLY A 227 14.83 2.30 1.91
CA GLY A 227 15.21 3.22 3.00
C GLY A 227 14.05 4.04 3.52
N THR A 228 13.13 4.48 2.66
CA THR A 228 11.91 5.20 3.07
C THR A 228 10.99 4.34 3.90
N LEU A 229 10.85 3.05 3.56
CA LEU A 229 10.06 2.10 4.34
C LEU A 229 10.71 1.80 5.69
N VAL A 230 12.03 1.61 5.74
CA VAL A 230 12.76 1.40 7.01
C VAL A 230 12.65 2.63 7.90
N ALA A 231 12.85 3.83 7.35
CA ALA A 231 12.68 5.09 8.07
C ALA A 231 11.23 5.26 8.55
N GLY A 232 10.24 4.92 7.73
CA GLY A 232 8.84 4.88 8.12
C GLY A 232 8.57 3.91 9.27
N GLY A 233 9.16 2.72 9.27
CA GLY A 233 9.04 1.75 10.37
C GLY A 233 9.67 2.25 11.67
N VAL A 234 10.86 2.84 11.62
CA VAL A 234 11.53 3.45 12.78
C VAL A 234 10.72 4.63 13.31
N GLY A 235 10.21 5.49 12.41
CA GLY A 235 9.33 6.60 12.74
C GLY A 235 8.03 6.13 13.39
N TYR A 236 7.45 5.02 12.93
CA TYR A 236 6.28 4.42 13.54
C TYR A 236 6.53 4.04 14.99
N PHE A 237 7.63 3.34 15.25
CA PHE A 237 7.98 2.94 16.60
C PHE A 237 8.19 4.15 17.53
N ALA A 238 9.02 5.11 17.12
CA ALA A 238 9.30 6.32 17.91
C ALA A 238 8.04 7.17 18.15
N GLY A 239 7.20 7.35 17.13
CA GLY A 239 5.95 8.09 17.23
C GLY A 239 4.95 7.41 18.16
N SER A 240 4.86 6.07 18.12
CA SER A 240 3.98 5.31 19.00
C SER A 240 4.39 5.43 20.48
N GLN A 241 5.70 5.41 20.77
CA GLN A 241 6.21 5.61 22.14
C GLN A 241 5.95 7.02 22.65
N ALA A 242 6.22 8.04 21.83
CA ALA A 242 5.98 9.42 22.23
C ALA A 242 4.50 9.67 22.52
N ALA A 243 3.60 9.13 21.69
CA ALA A 243 2.15 9.24 21.89
C ALA A 243 1.68 8.47 23.13
N ARG A 244 2.24 7.29 23.40
CA ARG A 244 2.02 6.55 24.65
C ARG A 244 2.38 7.36 25.87
N SER A 245 3.61 7.89 25.92
CA SER A 245 4.11 8.66 27.06
C SER A 245 3.28 9.92 27.28
N ALA A 246 2.86 10.58 26.20
CA ALA A 246 1.96 11.72 26.28
C ALA A 246 0.59 11.34 26.86
N TYR A 247 0.02 10.21 26.45
CA TYR A 247 -1.25 9.69 26.98
C TYR A 247 -1.14 9.32 28.47
N GLU A 248 -0.09 8.59 28.86
CA GLU A 248 0.17 8.19 30.25
C GLU A 248 0.34 9.41 31.17
N LEU A 249 1.02 10.46 30.70
CA LEU A 249 1.23 11.70 31.45
C LEU A 249 -0.07 12.52 31.59
N THR A 250 -0.84 12.65 30.51
CA THR A 250 -1.98 13.60 30.45
C THR A 250 -3.30 13.01 30.90
N ILE A 251 -3.55 11.73 30.63
CA ILE A 251 -4.83 11.06 30.91
C ILE A 251 -4.73 10.17 32.13
N GLU A 252 -3.65 9.37 32.25
CA GLU A 252 -3.47 8.47 33.39
C GLU A 252 -2.79 9.16 34.59
N GLY A 253 -2.24 10.36 34.42
CA GLY A 253 -1.55 11.12 35.47
C GLY A 253 -0.30 10.43 36.02
N ARG A 254 0.27 9.47 35.28
CA ARG A 254 1.46 8.73 35.72
C ARG A 254 2.72 9.57 35.45
N PRO A 255 3.59 9.78 36.46
CA PRO A 255 4.87 10.45 36.24
C PRO A 255 5.77 9.60 35.33
N LEU A 256 6.60 10.26 34.51
CA LEU A 256 7.52 9.59 33.58
C LEU A 256 8.53 8.70 34.34
N GLU A 257 8.42 7.39 34.16
CA GLU A 257 9.48 6.46 34.53
C GLU A 257 10.53 6.43 33.41
N ILE A 258 11.54 7.30 33.54
CA ILE A 258 12.71 7.27 32.66
C ILE A 258 13.56 6.06 33.09
N GLY A 259 13.45 4.96 32.33
CA GLY A 259 14.32 3.80 32.51
C GLY A 259 15.79 4.23 32.43
N ARG A 260 16.55 3.92 33.48
CA ARG A 260 18.02 4.07 33.49
C ARG A 260 18.68 2.98 32.68
#